data_AF-A0A3E0IQX3-F1
#
_entry.id   AF-A0A3E0IQX3-F1
#
_cell.length_a   1.000
_cell.length_b   1.000
_cell.length_c   1.000
_cell.angle_alpha   90.00
_cell.angle_beta   90.00
_cell.angle_gamma   90.00
#
_symmetry.space_group_name_H-M   'P 1'
#
loop_
_entity.id
_entity.type
_entity.pdbx_description
1 polymer ?
#
loop_
_entity_poly.entity_id
_entity_poly.type
_entity_poly.pdbx_seq_one_letter_code
_entity_poly.pdbx_strand_id
1 'polypeptide(L)'
;MDFIPHNYSQEGFLESFNAESSDKILIPSSKGARPLLNQSLRQRGHSTCKIDLYESAPHIQNVQKVYRLINQGCVDVITFASSSAVNAFFDYEATLVNQYDIVTIGSQTRQTVEDYGMQCKTADIQTLDAMIEKIIETRD
;
A
#
# COMPACT_ATOMS: atom_id res chain seq x y z
N MET A 1 -22.29 4.24 -2.02
CA MET A 1 -21.34 3.50 -1.16
C MET A 1 -22.09 3.17 0.10
N ASP A 2 -22.45 1.91 0.28
CA ASP A 2 -23.37 1.47 1.33
C ASP A 2 -22.63 0.90 2.55
N PHE A 3 -21.32 0.68 2.43
CA PHE A 3 -20.46 0.18 3.50
C PHE A 3 -19.04 0.73 3.31
N ILE A 4 -18.44 1.21 4.41
CA ILE A 4 -17.04 1.64 4.47
C ILE A 4 -16.45 1.07 5.77
N PRO A 5 -15.35 0.32 5.70
CA PRO A 5 -14.68 -0.19 6.89
C PRO A 5 -14.05 0.92 7.73
N HIS A 6 -13.82 0.65 9.02
CA HIS A 6 -13.21 1.59 9.96
C HIS A 6 -11.78 2.01 9.58
N ASN A 7 -11.09 1.17 8.81
CA ASN A 7 -9.83 1.48 8.15
C ASN A 7 -9.90 1.00 6.69
N TYR A 8 -9.09 1.57 5.79
CA TYR A 8 -9.15 1.25 4.37
C TYR A 8 -8.41 -0.05 3.97
N SER A 9 -8.22 -1.00 4.91
CA SER A 9 -7.53 -2.27 4.66
C SER A 9 -8.49 -3.43 4.34
N GLN A 10 -7.96 -4.51 3.75
CA GLN A 10 -8.75 -5.74 3.53
C GLN A 10 -9.07 -6.43 4.87
N GLU A 11 -8.15 -6.34 5.82
CA GLU A 11 -8.30 -6.87 7.18
C GLU A 11 -9.47 -6.19 7.88
N GLY A 12 -9.49 -4.85 7.94
CA GLY A 12 -10.58 -4.09 8.54
C GLY A 12 -11.91 -4.25 7.79
N PHE A 13 -11.87 -4.42 6.47
CA PHE A 13 -13.05 -4.83 5.69
C PHE A 13 -13.58 -6.18 6.17
N LEU A 14 -12.74 -7.21 6.25
CA LEU A 14 -13.15 -8.55 6.68
C LEU A 14 -13.65 -8.60 8.12
N GLU A 15 -13.16 -7.75 9.01
CA GLU A 15 -13.63 -7.65 10.39
C GLU A 15 -15.03 -7.04 10.51
N SER A 16 -15.36 -6.07 9.65
CA SER A 16 -16.59 -5.29 9.76
C SER A 16 -17.67 -5.67 8.73
N PHE A 17 -17.29 -6.32 7.64
CA PHE A 17 -18.19 -6.75 6.57
C PHE A 17 -18.78 -8.14 6.86
N ASN A 18 -20.11 -8.19 6.93
CA ASN A 18 -20.88 -9.41 7.00
C ASN A 18 -21.77 -9.51 5.74
N ALA A 19 -21.56 -10.53 4.93
CA ALA A 19 -22.46 -10.88 3.83
C ALA A 19 -23.43 -11.96 4.26
N GLU A 20 -24.56 -12.07 3.55
CA GLU A 20 -25.52 -13.15 3.79
C GLU A 20 -24.94 -14.49 3.32
N SER A 21 -25.40 -15.58 3.94
CA SER A 21 -24.92 -16.91 3.61
C SER A 21 -25.21 -17.24 2.15
N SER A 22 -24.17 -17.72 1.42
CA SER A 22 -24.24 -18.12 0.01
C SER A 22 -24.33 -16.99 -1.03
N ASP A 23 -24.02 -15.75 -0.66
CA ASP A 23 -23.92 -14.65 -1.62
C ASP A 23 -22.87 -14.91 -2.72
N LYS A 24 -23.19 -14.40 -3.92
CA LYS A 24 -22.25 -14.31 -5.05
C LYS A 24 -21.58 -12.94 -5.03
N ILE A 25 -20.27 -12.91 -4.76
CA ILE A 25 -19.50 -11.69 -4.58
C ILE A 25 -18.56 -11.48 -5.77
N LEU A 26 -18.67 -10.33 -6.42
CA LEU A 26 -17.75 -9.90 -7.46
C LEU A 26 -16.71 -8.94 -6.86
N ILE A 27 -15.43 -9.20 -7.11
CA ILE A 27 -14.29 -8.41 -6.61
C ILE A 27 -13.51 -7.85 -7.81
N PRO A 28 -13.87 -6.66 -8.33
CA PRO A 28 -13.07 -5.96 -9.32
C PRO A 28 -11.81 -5.38 -8.68
N SER A 29 -10.63 -5.73 -9.18
CA SER A 29 -9.37 -5.24 -8.62
C SER A 29 -8.25 -5.16 -9.63
N SER A 30 -7.08 -4.69 -9.21
CA SER A 30 -5.86 -4.89 -9.99
C SER A 30 -5.50 -6.37 -10.08
N LYS A 31 -4.74 -6.74 -11.11
CA LYS A 31 -4.14 -8.06 -11.27
C LYS A 31 -3.31 -8.46 -10.05
N GLY A 32 -2.50 -7.54 -9.55
CA GLY A 32 -1.64 -7.72 -8.38
C GLY A 32 -2.34 -7.60 -7.02
N ALA A 33 -3.68 -7.47 -6.96
CA ALA A 33 -4.38 -7.39 -5.69
C ALA A 33 -4.19 -8.67 -4.87
N ARG A 34 -3.95 -8.50 -3.56
CA ARG A 34 -3.73 -9.61 -2.63
C ARG A 34 -4.90 -10.58 -2.63
N PRO A 35 -4.64 -11.89 -2.46
CA PRO A 35 -5.67 -12.91 -2.47
C PRO A 35 -6.51 -12.94 -1.18
N LEU A 36 -6.09 -12.24 -0.11
CA LEU A 36 -6.69 -12.32 1.23
C LEU A 36 -8.21 -12.15 1.21
N LEU A 37 -8.73 -11.01 0.72
CA LEU A 37 -10.17 -10.74 0.69
C LEU A 37 -10.95 -11.85 -0.03
N ASN A 38 -10.48 -12.24 -1.21
CA ASN A 38 -11.12 -13.28 -2.03
C ASN A 38 -11.10 -14.66 -1.34
N GLN A 39 -9.96 -15.03 -0.76
CA GLN A 39 -9.80 -16.32 -0.07
C GLN A 39 -10.63 -16.37 1.22
N SER A 40 -10.59 -15.32 2.05
CA SER A 40 -11.34 -15.26 3.30
C SER A 40 -12.85 -15.30 3.07
N LEU A 41 -13.37 -14.59 2.06
CA LEU A 41 -14.79 -14.66 1.73
C LEU A 41 -15.21 -16.06 1.21
N ARG A 42 -14.36 -16.75 0.43
CA ARG A 42 -14.61 -18.15 0.06
C ARG A 42 -14.62 -19.08 1.26
N GLN A 43 -13.68 -18.89 2.19
CA GLN A 43 -13.61 -19.68 3.43
C GLN A 43 -14.83 -19.46 4.33
N ARG A 44 -15.46 -18.28 4.26
CA ARG A 44 -16.75 -17.96 4.92
C ARG A 44 -17.97 -18.53 4.17
N GLY A 45 -17.77 -19.28 3.08
CA GLY A 45 -18.84 -19.96 2.35
C GLY A 45 -19.46 -19.17 1.20
N HIS A 46 -18.91 -18.01 0.85
CA HIS A 46 -19.41 -17.21 -0.28
C HIS A 46 -18.85 -17.70 -1.62
N SER A 47 -19.64 -17.55 -2.68
CA SER A 47 -19.17 -17.78 -4.05
C SER A 47 -18.52 -16.48 -4.55
N THR A 48 -17.20 -16.46 -4.70
CA THR A 48 -16.51 -15.22 -5.11
C THR A 48 -15.90 -15.32 -6.51
N CYS A 49 -15.98 -14.22 -7.27
CA CYS A 49 -15.34 -14.04 -8.56
C CYS A 49 -14.46 -12.78 -8.50
N LYS A 50 -13.14 -12.93 -8.63
CA LYS A 50 -12.21 -11.81 -8.79
C LYS A 50 -12.06 -11.52 -10.29
N ILE A 51 -12.14 -10.25 -10.68
CA ILE A 51 -11.85 -9.78 -12.04
C ILE A 51 -10.67 -8.80 -11.99
N ASP A 52 -9.66 -9.08 -12.81
CA ASP A 52 -8.51 -8.20 -12.99
C ASP A 52 -8.87 -7.10 -14.00
N LEU A 53 -9.06 -5.88 -13.52
CA LEU A 53 -9.42 -4.73 -14.34
C LEU A 53 -8.20 -4.03 -14.96
N TYR A 54 -7.07 -4.04 -14.27
CA TYR A 54 -5.85 -3.37 -14.70
C TYR A 54 -4.61 -4.02 -14.08
N GLU A 55 -3.44 -3.72 -14.65
CA GLU A 55 -2.13 -4.11 -14.12
C GLU A 55 -1.30 -2.85 -13.89
N SER A 56 -0.67 -2.76 -12.71
CA SER A 56 0.25 -1.67 -12.40
C SER A 56 1.58 -1.90 -13.13
N ALA A 57 2.11 -0.86 -13.76
CA ALA A 57 3.43 -0.88 -14.39
C ALA A 57 4.27 0.31 -13.89
N PRO A 58 5.58 0.12 -13.63
CA PRO A 58 6.44 1.20 -13.20
C PRO A 58 6.65 2.23 -14.32
N HIS A 59 6.57 3.52 -13.97
CA HIS A 59 6.91 4.61 -14.88
C HIS A 59 8.36 5.05 -14.64
N ILE A 60 9.31 4.40 -15.29
CA ILE A 60 10.77 4.54 -15.02
C ILE A 60 11.25 6.00 -15.04
N GLN A 61 10.75 6.85 -15.94
CA GLN A 61 11.16 8.26 -15.99
C GLN A 61 10.81 9.04 -14.70
N ASN A 62 9.71 8.67 -14.02
CA ASN A 62 9.31 9.29 -12.76
C ASN A 62 10.21 8.79 -11.63
N VAL A 63 10.50 7.49 -11.61
CA VAL A 63 11.46 6.90 -10.66
C VAL A 63 12.83 7.60 -10.76
N GLN A 64 13.34 7.74 -11.98
CA GLN A 64 14.58 8.50 -12.26
C GLN A 64 14.52 9.97 -11.83
N LYS A 65 13.35 10.60 -11.92
CA LYS A 65 13.17 11.98 -11.43
C LYS A 65 13.28 12.04 -9.90
N VAL A 66 12.69 11.07 -9.19
CA VAL A 66 12.80 10.99 -7.73
C VAL A 66 14.25 10.79 -7.30
N TYR A 67 14.98 9.85 -7.90
CA TYR A 67 16.42 9.66 -7.60
C TYR A 67 17.27 10.90 -7.85
N ARG A 68 16.97 11.66 -8.90
CA ARG A 68 17.66 12.94 -9.14
C ARG A 68 17.39 13.96 -8.03
N LEU A 69 16.15 14.09 -7.56
CA LEU A 69 15.80 14.99 -6.46
C LEU A 69 16.48 14.57 -5.15
N ILE A 70 16.56 13.27 -4.87
CA ILE A 70 17.27 12.70 -3.73
C ILE A 70 18.77 13.05 -3.81
N ASN A 71 19.42 12.80 -4.95
CA ASN A 71 20.84 13.09 -5.15
C ASN A 71 21.18 14.59 -5.09
N GLN A 72 20.19 15.46 -5.35
CA GLN A 72 20.33 16.91 -5.23
C GLN A 72 20.05 17.43 -3.81
N GLY A 73 19.70 16.57 -2.85
CA GLY A 73 19.33 16.97 -1.50
C GLY A 73 18.03 17.78 -1.44
N CYS A 74 17.13 17.61 -2.43
CA CYS A 74 15.85 18.32 -2.52
C CYS A 74 14.69 17.57 -1.86
N VAL A 75 14.99 16.49 -1.13
CA VAL A 75 14.01 15.63 -0.47
C VAL A 75 14.38 15.55 1.00
N ASP A 76 13.39 15.69 1.87
CA ASP A 76 13.59 15.46 3.30
C ASP A 76 13.09 14.06 3.72
N VAL A 77 11.96 13.64 3.17
CA VAL A 77 11.24 12.41 3.55
C VAL A 77 10.70 11.74 2.30
N ILE A 78 10.82 10.42 2.25
CA ILE A 78 10.28 9.59 1.17
C ILE A 78 8.96 8.98 1.64
N THR A 79 7.94 9.03 0.80
CA THR A 79 6.62 8.48 1.11
C THR A 79 6.19 7.40 0.13
N PHE A 80 5.53 6.37 0.64
CA PHE A 80 4.95 5.31 -0.20
C PHE A 80 3.48 5.05 0.15
N ALA A 81 2.63 5.24 -0.85
CA ALA A 81 1.19 4.95 -0.76
C ALA A 81 0.82 3.55 -1.28
N SER A 82 1.76 2.77 -1.79
CA SER A 82 1.52 1.39 -2.24
C SER A 82 2.80 0.58 -2.32
N SER A 83 2.69 -0.74 -2.11
CA SER A 83 3.77 -1.70 -2.32
C SER A 83 4.33 -1.69 -3.75
N SER A 84 3.48 -1.46 -4.76
CA SER A 84 3.98 -1.34 -6.15
C SER A 84 4.90 -0.16 -6.36
N ALA A 85 4.69 0.96 -5.64
CA ALA A 85 5.58 2.11 -5.70
C ALA A 85 6.92 1.83 -4.99
N VAL A 86 6.87 1.08 -3.87
CA VAL A 86 8.07 0.59 -3.17
C VAL A 86 8.90 -0.27 -4.12
N ASN A 87 8.32 -1.31 -4.71
CA ASN A 87 9.02 -2.20 -5.64
C ASN A 87 9.62 -1.41 -6.81
N ALA A 88 8.82 -0.57 -7.47
CA ALA A 88 9.29 0.23 -8.60
C ALA A 88 10.46 1.14 -8.25
N PHE A 89 10.50 1.65 -7.01
CA PHE A 89 11.58 2.49 -6.53
C PHE A 89 12.82 1.67 -6.19
N PHE A 90 12.72 0.66 -5.33
CA PHE A 90 13.88 -0.11 -4.85
C PHE A 90 14.47 -1.07 -5.89
N ASP A 91 13.66 -1.62 -6.80
CA ASP A 91 14.15 -2.44 -7.92
C ASP A 91 15.00 -1.61 -8.90
N TYR A 92 14.82 -0.29 -8.91
CA TYR A 92 15.65 0.61 -9.72
C TYR A 92 17.01 0.85 -9.06
N GLU A 93 17.07 1.26 -7.79
CA GLU A 93 18.33 1.53 -7.08
C GLU A 93 18.19 1.58 -5.53
N ALA A 94 18.50 0.49 -4.83
CA ALA A 94 18.31 0.44 -3.37
C ALA A 94 19.32 1.25 -2.52
N THR A 95 20.47 1.66 -3.07
CA THR A 95 21.64 2.12 -2.28
C THR A 95 21.52 3.51 -1.66
N LEU A 96 20.66 4.38 -2.17
CA LEU A 96 20.61 5.81 -1.80
C LEU A 96 19.74 6.11 -0.57
N VAL A 97 19.02 5.12 -0.06
CA VAL A 97 17.83 5.37 0.77
C VAL A 97 18.12 5.31 2.27
N ASN A 98 19.27 4.75 2.69
CA ASN A 98 19.63 4.61 4.10
C ASN A 98 19.77 5.94 4.86
N GLN A 99 19.77 7.07 4.15
CA GLN A 99 19.94 8.41 4.72
C GLN A 99 18.62 9.17 4.88
N TYR A 100 17.50 8.61 4.43
CA TYR A 100 16.21 9.30 4.40
C TYR A 100 15.17 8.59 5.25
N ASP A 101 14.36 9.38 5.95
CA ASP A 101 13.17 8.86 6.61
C ASP A 101 12.15 8.39 5.56
N ILE A 102 11.60 7.20 5.79
CA ILE A 102 10.55 6.62 4.96
C ILE A 102 9.24 6.57 5.76
N VAL A 103 8.16 7.06 5.17
CA VAL A 103 6.80 6.96 5.72
C VAL A 103 5.89 6.22 4.75
N THR A 104 5.15 5.24 5.27
CA THR A 104 4.25 4.38 4.49
C THR A 104 2.80 4.60 4.87
N ILE A 105 1.88 4.40 3.92
CA ILE A 105 0.43 4.62 4.16
C ILE A 105 -0.19 3.57 5.08
N GLY A 106 0.39 2.38 5.15
CA GLY A 106 -0.19 1.27 5.88
C GLY A 106 0.74 0.06 5.97
N SER A 107 0.37 -0.88 6.84
CA SER A 107 1.17 -2.05 7.22
C SER A 107 1.65 -2.90 6.05
N GLN A 108 0.84 -3.05 5.00
CA GLN A 108 1.24 -3.81 3.82
C GLN A 108 2.37 -3.13 3.04
N THR A 109 2.32 -1.80 2.91
CA THR A 109 3.38 -1.04 2.24
C THR A 109 4.64 -1.02 3.10
N ARG A 110 4.48 -0.91 4.43
CA ARG A 110 5.54 -1.08 5.42
C ARG A 110 6.27 -2.41 5.25
N GLN A 111 5.54 -3.52 5.20
CA GLN A 111 6.12 -4.85 5.02
C GLN A 111 6.97 -4.91 3.74
N THR A 112 6.47 -4.35 2.63
CA THR A 112 7.24 -4.32 1.38
C THR A 112 8.53 -3.52 1.51
N VAL A 113 8.54 -2.40 2.24
CA VAL A 113 9.77 -1.65 2.53
C VAL A 113 10.75 -2.48 3.38
N GLU A 114 10.24 -3.18 4.39
CA GLU A 114 11.03 -4.06 5.26
C GLU A 114 11.61 -5.26 4.50
N ASP A 115 10.92 -5.77 3.48
CA ASP A 115 11.42 -6.85 2.61
C ASP A 115 12.67 -6.43 1.81
N TYR A 116 12.87 -5.13 1.56
CA TYR A 116 14.11 -4.58 0.99
C TYR A 116 15.18 -4.26 2.07
N GLY A 117 14.93 -4.64 3.34
CA GLY A 117 15.85 -4.41 4.45
C GLY A 117 15.83 -2.98 5.01
N MET A 118 14.83 -2.19 4.64
CA MET A 118 14.72 -0.79 5.02
C MET A 118 13.77 -0.60 6.20
N GLN A 119 14.06 0.40 7.05
CA GLN A 119 13.18 0.81 8.13
C GLN A 119 12.23 1.91 7.66
N CYS A 120 11.00 1.90 8.17
CA CYS A 120 10.05 2.96 7.88
C CYS A 120 9.05 3.15 9.03
N LYS A 121 8.40 4.32 9.01
CA LYS A 121 7.26 4.63 9.86
C LYS A 121 5.98 4.43 9.07
N THR A 122 4.85 4.24 9.75
CA THR A 122 3.56 3.95 9.10
C THR A 122 2.51 4.89 9.65
N ALA A 123 1.67 5.44 8.78
CA ALA A 123 0.51 6.21 9.16
C ALA A 123 -0.48 5.33 9.97
N ASP A 124 -1.11 5.90 10.99
CA ASP A 124 -2.04 5.14 11.85
C ASP A 124 -3.33 4.77 11.11
N ILE A 125 -3.72 5.58 10.13
CA ILE A 125 -4.85 5.35 9.24
C ILE A 125 -4.34 5.44 7.80
N GLN A 126 -4.86 4.58 6.91
CA GLN A 126 -4.45 4.50 5.51
C GLN A 126 -5.01 5.67 4.66
N THR A 127 -4.59 6.89 4.97
CA THR A 127 -4.95 8.13 4.29
C THR A 127 -3.72 9.00 4.07
N LEU A 128 -3.82 9.96 3.14
CA LEU A 128 -2.74 10.93 2.94
C LEU A 128 -2.63 11.91 4.12
N ASP A 129 -3.74 12.29 4.74
CA ASP A 129 -3.74 13.20 5.90
C ASP A 129 -3.00 12.59 7.09
N ALA A 130 -3.32 11.34 7.45
CA ALA A 130 -2.61 10.63 8.52
C ALA A 130 -1.13 10.37 8.18
N MET A 131 -0.78 10.28 6.89
CA MET A 131 0.62 10.21 6.47
C MET A 131 1.33 11.55 6.69
N ILE A 132 0.67 12.67 6.41
CA ILE A 132 1.21 14.01 6.67
C ILE A 132 1.40 14.21 8.18
N GLU A 133 0.41 13.86 9.00
CA GLU A 133 0.49 13.90 10.46
C GLU A 133 1.69 13.07 10.95
N LYS A 134 1.84 11.84 10.42
CA LYS A 134 2.98 10.98 10.76
C LYS A 134 4.31 11.63 10.39
N ILE A 135 4.41 12.36 9.28
CA ILE A 135 5.64 13.08 8.92
C ILE A 135 5.96 14.17 9.95
N ILE A 136 4.94 14.93 10.39
CA ILE A 136 5.10 16.02 11.37
C ILE A 136 5.60 15.46 12.71
N GLU A 137 4.93 14.42 13.25
CA GLU A 137 5.31 13.76 14.51
C GLU A 137 6.77 13.26 14.53
N THR A 138 7.32 13.00 13.35
CA THR A 138 8.64 12.37 13.23
C THR A 138 9.78 13.34 13.12
N ARG A 139 9.47 14.63 13.01
CA ARG A 139 10.42 15.74 12.94
C ARG A 139 10.55 16.52 14.24
N ASP A 140 9.64 16.31 15.18
CA ASP A 140 9.73 16.80 16.56
C ASP A 140 10.65 15.90 17.40
#